data_AF-A0A1C3EBC5-F1
#
_entry.id   AF-A0A1C3EBC5-F1
#
_cell.length_a   1.000
_cell.length_b   1.000
_cell.length_c   1.000
_cell.angle_alpha   90.00
_cell.angle_beta   90.00
_cell.angle_gamma   90.00
#
_symmetry.space_group_name_H-M   'P 1'
#
loop_
_entity.id
_entity.type
_entity.pdbx_description
1 polymer ?
#
loop_
_entity_poly.entity_id
_entity_poly.type
_entity_poly.pdbx_seq_one_letter_code
_entity_poly.pdbx_strand_id
1 'polypeptide(L)'
;MLKRFFRNYLSRHRDPVNIVLHVVGLPLTFVAPVVWLVNGGELVSAWSLFLTGYALQFTGHAWEGNDPGEVIVVRKMRGIPFVEVAPQKPDEATQFSNKFAAASDDRPNDQ
;
A
#
# COMPACT_ATOMS: atom_id res chain seq x y z
N MET A 1 11.12 21.35 -1.29
CA MET A 1 9.92 20.66 -1.81
C MET A 1 9.97 19.15 -1.59
N LEU A 2 11.06 18.49 -1.99
CA LEU A 2 11.20 17.02 -1.93
C LEU A 2 10.98 16.42 -0.52
N LYS A 3 11.56 17.01 0.54
CA LYS A 3 11.32 16.56 1.93
C LYS A 3 9.84 16.55 2.33
N ARG A 4 9.05 17.49 1.82
CA ARG A 4 7.61 17.60 2.13
C ARG A 4 6.81 16.54 1.36
N PHE A 5 7.21 16.25 0.13
CA PHE A 5 6.67 15.13 -0.66
C PHE A 5 6.92 13.81 0.05
N PHE A 6 8.18 13.52 0.42
CA PHE A 6 8.51 12.30 1.17
C PHE A 6 7.77 12.23 2.50
N ARG A 7 7.69 13.32 3.26
CA ARG A 7 6.96 13.32 4.54
C ARG A 7 5.47 13.04 4.36
N ASN A 8 4.83 13.61 3.34
CA ASN A 8 3.43 13.31 3.03
C ASN A 8 3.26 11.87 2.53
N TYR A 9 4.20 11.40 1.70
CA TYR A 9 4.21 10.04 1.18
C TYR A 9 4.33 9.00 2.31
N LEU A 10 5.34 9.12 3.19
CA LEU A 10 5.51 8.28 4.38
C LEU A 10 4.37 8.41 5.40
N SER A 11 3.66 9.55 5.43
CA SER A 11 2.50 9.69 6.33
C SER A 11 1.29 8.87 5.88
N ARG A 12 1.20 8.58 4.58
CA ARG A 12 0.13 7.79 3.93
C ARG A 12 0.48 6.32 3.76
N HIS A 13 1.77 6.02 3.55
CA HIS A 13 2.30 4.66 3.43
C HIS A 13 3.21 4.38 4.62
N ARG A 14 2.69 3.67 5.61
CA ARG A 14 3.38 3.28 6.84
C ARG A 14 3.87 1.84 6.77
N ASP A 15 3.15 0.98 6.03
CA ASP A 15 3.55 -0.42 5.86
C ASP A 15 4.76 -0.53 4.91
N PRO A 16 5.88 -1.16 5.34
CA PRO A 16 7.08 -1.29 4.53
C PRO A 16 6.83 -2.04 3.21
N VAL A 17 5.89 -2.98 3.18
CA VAL A 17 5.52 -3.70 1.94
C VAL A 17 4.91 -2.73 0.94
N ASN A 18 4.01 -1.85 1.38
CA ASN A 18 3.41 -0.86 0.48
C ASN A 18 4.45 0.12 -0.07
N ILE A 19 5.37 0.59 0.80
CA ILE A 19 6.46 1.47 0.40
C ILE A 19 7.35 0.79 -0.66
N VAL A 20 7.80 -0.44 -0.42
CA VAL A 20 8.67 -1.17 -1.36
C VAL A 20 7.97 -1.40 -2.69
N LEU A 21 6.72 -1.85 -2.66
CA LEU A 21 5.94 -2.09 -3.88
C LEU A 21 5.74 -0.82 -4.71
N HIS A 22 5.57 0.35 -4.08
CA HIS A 22 5.50 1.62 -4.78
C HIS A 22 6.86 2.11 -5.29
N VAL A 23 7.92 1.95 -4.50
CA VAL A 23 9.28 2.35 -4.92
C VAL A 23 9.71 1.59 -6.18
N VAL A 24 9.28 0.33 -6.32
CA VAL A 24 9.50 -0.47 -7.54
C VAL A 24 8.44 -0.18 -8.61
N GLY A 25 7.17 -0.09 -8.22
CA GLY A 25 6.04 0.07 -9.13
C GLY A 25 6.05 1.40 -9.88
N LEU A 26 6.41 2.52 -9.23
CA LEU A 26 6.42 3.85 -9.87
C LEU A 26 7.41 3.94 -11.05
N PRO A 27 8.70 3.55 -10.91
CA PRO A 27 9.61 3.46 -12.05
C PRO A 27 9.10 2.50 -13.13
N LEU A 28 8.51 1.37 -12.75
CA LEU A 28 8.02 0.37 -13.70
C LEU A 28 6.80 0.87 -14.49
N THR A 29 5.96 1.71 -13.89
CA THR A 29 4.79 2.31 -14.55
C THR A 29 5.14 3.50 -15.42
N PHE A 30 6.00 4.40 -14.97
CA PHE A 30 6.21 5.69 -15.65
C PHE A 30 7.54 5.82 -16.40
N VAL A 31 8.59 5.13 -15.96
CA VAL A 31 9.94 5.26 -16.54
C VAL A 31 10.24 4.13 -17.51
N ALA A 32 10.04 2.89 -17.08
CA ALA A 32 10.39 1.71 -17.87
C ALA A 32 9.68 1.64 -19.24
N PRO A 33 8.37 1.91 -19.37
CA PRO A 33 7.69 1.86 -20.68
C PRO A 33 8.21 2.93 -21.64
N VAL A 34 8.49 4.14 -21.13
CA VAL A 34 9.02 5.25 -21.92
C VAL A 34 10.42 4.91 -22.43
N VAL A 35 11.31 4.47 -21.53
CA VAL A 35 12.66 4.04 -21.89
C VAL A 35 12.60 2.90 -22.92
N TRP A 36 11.74 1.91 -22.71
CA TRP A 36 11.59 0.79 -23.62
C TRP A 36 11.18 1.24 -25.04
N LEU A 37 10.13 2.06 -25.14
CA LEU A 37 9.65 2.57 -26.43
C LEU A 37 10.68 3.45 -27.15
N VAL A 38 11.39 4.31 -26.42
CA VAL A 38 12.45 5.17 -26.99
C VAL A 38 13.62 4.35 -27.55
N ASN A 39 13.89 3.18 -26.98
CA ASN A 39 14.93 2.26 -27.45
C ASN A 39 14.42 1.29 -28.55
N GLY A 40 13.27 1.56 -29.16
CA GLY A 40 12.73 0.75 -30.26
C GLY A 40 11.99 -0.51 -29.82
N GLY A 41 11.66 -0.61 -28.53
CA GLY A 41 10.91 -1.73 -27.98
C GLY A 41 9.44 -1.75 -28.42
N GLU A 42 8.84 -2.94 -28.40
CA GLU A 42 7.46 -3.13 -28.82
C GLU A 42 6.44 -2.51 -27.84
N LEU A 43 5.34 -2.01 -28.39
CA LEU A 43 4.25 -1.41 -27.62
C LEU A 43 3.60 -2.39 -26.64
N VAL A 44 3.50 -3.67 -27.02
CA VAL A 44 2.94 -4.72 -26.15
C VAL A 44 3.75 -4.85 -24.87
N SER A 45 5.08 -4.93 -24.97
CA SER A 45 5.95 -5.00 -23.80
C SER A 45 5.89 -3.73 -22.95
N ALA A 46 5.78 -2.55 -23.57
CA ALA A 46 5.58 -1.29 -22.84
C ALA A 46 4.29 -1.30 -22.01
N TRP A 47 3.19 -1.81 -22.59
CA TRP A 47 1.94 -2.03 -21.85
C TRP A 47 2.09 -3.05 -20.74
N SER A 48 2.82 -4.15 -20.97
CA SER A 48 3.10 -5.12 -19.92
C SER A 48 3.84 -4.47 -18.75
N LEU A 49 4.89 -3.69 -18.99
CA LEU A 49 5.63 -2.95 -17.96
C LEU A 49 4.70 -2.00 -17.18
N PHE A 50 3.90 -1.21 -17.90
CA PHE A 50 2.93 -0.29 -17.30
C PHE A 50 1.97 -1.02 -16.36
N LEU A 51 1.32 -2.08 -16.87
CA LEU A 51 0.31 -2.85 -16.13
C LEU A 51 0.92 -3.59 -14.94
N THR A 52 2.12 -4.16 -15.09
CA THR A 52 2.83 -4.82 -13.98
C THR A 52 3.18 -3.80 -12.89
N GLY A 53 3.74 -2.64 -13.25
CA GLY A 53 4.05 -1.59 -12.27
C GLY A 53 2.80 -1.08 -11.57
N TYR A 54 1.69 -0.97 -12.30
CA TYR A 54 0.40 -0.51 -11.77
C TYR A 54 -0.19 -1.54 -10.80
N ALA A 55 -0.12 -2.82 -11.15
CA ALA A 55 -0.56 -3.92 -10.29
C ALA A 55 0.22 -3.95 -8.97
N LEU A 56 1.55 -3.77 -9.00
CA LEU A 56 2.38 -3.73 -7.77
C LEU A 56 1.92 -2.63 -6.81
N GLN A 57 1.64 -1.42 -7.32
CA GLN A 57 1.15 -0.31 -6.51
C GLN A 57 -0.21 -0.63 -5.87
N PHE A 58 -1.15 -1.20 -6.65
CA PHE A 58 -2.45 -1.64 -6.15
C PHE A 58 -2.34 -2.75 -5.10
N THR A 59 -1.43 -3.71 -5.29
CA THR A 59 -1.16 -4.76 -4.30
C THR A 59 -0.66 -4.17 -2.98
N GLY A 60 0.22 -3.16 -3.04
CA GLY A 60 0.69 -2.46 -1.84
C GLY A 60 -0.44 -1.76 -1.09
N HIS A 61 -1.32 -1.07 -1.82
CA HIS A 61 -2.52 -0.46 -1.26
C HIS A 61 -3.47 -1.48 -0.63
N ALA A 62 -3.73 -2.61 -1.32
CA ALA A 62 -4.56 -3.69 -0.81
C ALA A 62 -3.96 -4.34 0.46
N TRP A 63 -2.63 -4.48 0.52
CA TRP A 63 -1.92 -5.02 1.68
C TRP A 63 -1.96 -4.08 2.90
N GLU A 64 -1.81 -2.77 2.67
CA GLU A 64 -1.90 -1.79 3.73
C GLU A 64 -3.35 -1.54 4.15
N GLY A 65 -4.31 -1.64 3.22
CA GLY A 65 -5.74 -1.41 3.47
C GLY A 65 -6.16 0.05 3.28
N ASN A 66 -5.42 0.82 2.49
CA ASN A 66 -5.77 2.19 2.09
C ASN A 66 -6.13 2.25 0.60
N ASP A 67 -6.94 3.24 0.21
CA ASP A 67 -7.32 3.43 -1.18
C ASP A 67 -6.17 4.07 -2.00
N PRO A 68 -5.96 3.62 -3.25
CA PRO A 68 -5.09 4.31 -4.19
C PRO A 68 -5.55 5.75 -4.43
N GLY A 69 -4.61 6.66 -4.68
CA GLY A 69 -4.91 8.08 -4.90
C GLY A 69 -5.95 8.34 -5.99
N GLU A 70 -5.90 7.58 -7.08
CA GLU A 70 -6.86 7.66 -8.19
C GLU A 70 -8.27 7.26 -7.75
N VAL A 71 -8.37 6.19 -6.96
CA VAL A 71 -9.63 5.72 -6.38
C VAL A 71 -10.19 6.75 -5.41
N ILE A 72 -9.34 7.38 -4.59
CA ILE A 72 -9.74 8.47 -3.69
C ILE A 72 -10.33 9.63 -4.49
N VAL A 73 -9.70 10.05 -5.58
CA VAL A 73 -10.21 11.13 -6.43
C VAL A 73 -11.58 10.76 -7.00
N VAL A 74 -11.75 9.55 -7.53
CA VAL A 74 -13.04 9.07 -8.06
C VAL A 74 -14.11 8.98 -6.97
N ARG A 75 -13.79 8.41 -5.81
CA ARG A 75 -14.73 8.27 -4.68
C ARG A 75 -15.13 9.63 -4.12
N LYS A 76 -14.18 10.56 -4.01
CA LYS A 76 -14.42 11.95 -3.61
C LYS A 76 -15.34 12.67 -4.58
N MET A 77 -15.14 12.51 -5.89
CA MET A 77 -16.04 13.07 -6.90
C MET A 77 -17.46 12.48 -6.82
N ARG A 78 -17.59 11.22 -6.38
CA ARG A 78 -18.87 10.51 -6.24
C ARG A 78 -19.49 10.62 -4.84
N GLY A 79 -18.87 11.34 -3.90
CA GLY A 79 -19.34 11.43 -2.51
C GLY A 79 -19.29 10.10 -1.74
N ILE A 80 -18.54 9.11 -2.23
CA ILE A 80 -18.40 7.80 -1.58
C ILE A 80 -17.32 7.93 -0.49
N PRO A 81 -17.54 7.39 0.74
CA PRO A 81 -16.52 7.39 1.80
C PRO A 81 -15.23 6.75 1.28
N PHE A 82 -14.03 7.10 1.74
CA PHE A 82 -12.76 6.49 1.30
C PHE A 82 -11.74 6.45 2.45
N VAL A 83 -10.72 5.60 2.34
CA VAL A 83 -9.68 5.38 3.34
C VAL A 83 -8.35 5.93 2.82
N GLU A 84 -7.93 7.10 3.30
CA GLU A 84 -6.62 7.67 2.88
C GLU A 84 -5.43 7.05 3.61
N VAL A 85 -5.65 6.63 4.85
CA VAL A 85 -4.62 6.09 5.75
C VAL A 85 -5.22 4.88 6.42
N ALA A 86 -4.55 3.74 6.30
CA ALA A 86 -5.04 2.50 6.89
C ALA A 86 -5.04 2.57 8.43
N PRO A 87 -5.98 1.87 9.10
CA PRO A 87 -5.93 1.67 10.53
C PRO A 87 -4.59 1.06 10.95
N GLN A 88 -4.06 1.46 12.11
CA GLN A 88 -2.84 0.86 12.65
C GLN A 88 -3.09 -0.64 12.87
N LYS A 89 -2.27 -1.50 12.26
CA LYS A 89 -2.22 -2.91 12.65
C LYS A 89 -1.82 -2.95 14.14
N PRO A 90 -2.48 -3.74 14.99
CA PRO A 90 -2.04 -3.91 16.37
C PRO A 90 -0.57 -4.32 16.35
N ASP A 91 0.26 -3.66 17.14
CA ASP A 91 1.65 -4.06 17.30
C ASP A 91 1.70 -5.47 17.90
N GLU A 92 2.71 -6.23 17.50
CA GLU A 92 2.87 -7.63 17.94
C GLU A 92 2.87 -7.74 19.47
N ALA A 93 3.37 -6.73 20.18
CA ALA A 93 3.35 -6.67 21.64
C ALA A 93 1.93 -6.60 22.22
N THR A 94 1.05 -5.77 21.65
CA THR A 94 -0.38 -5.71 22.05
C THR A 94 -1.10 -7.00 21.68
N GLN A 95 -0.80 -7.56 20.51
CA GLN A 95 -1.43 -8.82 20.07
C GLN A 95 -1.00 -10.01 20.92
N PHE A 96 0.28 -10.06 21.31
CA PHE A 96 0.83 -11.01 22.27
C PHE A 96 0.15 -10.82 23.62
N SER A 97 0.19 -9.62 24.21
CA SER A 97 -0.46 -9.31 25.49
C SER A 97 -1.93 -9.72 25.52
N ASN A 98 -2.70 -9.38 24.48
CA ASN A 98 -4.12 -9.75 24.37
C ASN A 98 -4.33 -11.27 24.32
N LYS A 99 -3.43 -12.00 23.64
CA LYS A 99 -3.47 -13.47 23.57
C LYS A 99 -3.18 -14.11 24.92
N PHE A 100 -2.26 -13.57 25.71
CA PHE A 100 -1.98 -14.05 27.08
C PHE A 100 -3.06 -13.66 28.07
N ALA A 101 -3.61 -12.45 27.97
CA ALA A 101 -4.74 -12.01 28.80
C ALA A 101 -5.96 -12.91 28.57
N ALA A 102 -6.32 -13.17 27.31
CA ALA A 102 -7.41 -14.07 26.96
C ALA A 102 -7.16 -15.53 27.42
N ALA A 103 -5.92 -16.04 27.32
CA ALA A 103 -5.58 -17.37 27.79
C ALA A 103 -5.52 -17.50 29.33
N SER A 104 -5.38 -16.38 30.05
CA SER A 104 -5.35 -16.37 31.51
C SER A 104 -6.73 -16.36 32.16
N ASP A 105 -7.75 -15.88 31.43
CA ASP A 105 -9.15 -15.76 31.89
C ASP A 105 -9.90 -17.10 31.80
N ASP A 106 -9.39 -18.04 30.99
CA ASP A 106 -9.92 -19.40 30.82
C ASP A 106 -9.41 -20.40 31.87
N ARG A 107 -8.72 -19.94 32.94
CA ARG A 107 -8.35 -20.86 34.03
C ARG A 107 -9.63 -21.23 34.81
N PRO A 108 -9.92 -22.54 34.98
CA PRO A 108 -11.02 -22.94 35.84
C PRO A 108 -10.78 -22.36 37.23
N ASN A 109 -11.82 -21.74 37.76
CA ASN A 109 -11.85 -21.26 39.13
C ASN A 109 -11.90 -22.48 40.03
N ASP A 110 -10.73 -23.03 40.34
CA ASP A 110 -10.54 -24.15 41.24
C ASP A 110 -10.86 -23.68 42.67
N GLN A 111 -12.16 -23.66 42.99
CA GLN A 111 -12.70 -23.53 44.35
C GLN A 111 -12.95 -24.91 44.97
#